data_AF-A0A935RTY2-F1
#
_entry.id   AF-A0A935RTY2-F1
#
_cell.length_a   1.000
_cell.length_b   1.000
_cell.length_c   1.000
_cell.angle_alpha   90.00
_cell.angle_beta   90.00
_cell.angle_gamma   90.00
#
_symmetry.space_group_name_H-M   'P 1'
#
loop_
_entity.id
_entity.type
_entity.pdbx_description
1 polymer ?
#
loop_
_entity_poly.entity_id
_entity_poly.type
_entity_poly.pdbx_seq_one_letter_code
_entity_poly.pdbx_strand_id
1 'polypeptide(L)'
;MANVKITILGNSPQVTVLTDANGKAVIGNDACVSISLSLSREIDYIEGVTTLDLVRILRHILRQKPFTNKYNLIAADANNDGRITASDLTDLRKLILGITTELPKNESYKFIWESDKHQNYHFSSLKDIIANNNINIYFVKIGDISVE
;
A
#
# COMPACT_ATOMS: atom_id res chain seq x y z
N MET A 1 4.43 -8.76 9.37
CA MET A 1 3.43 -8.44 8.34
C MET A 1 2.72 -9.71 7.88
N ALA A 2 2.07 -10.43 8.79
CA ALA A 2 1.35 -11.68 8.49
C ALA A 2 -0.10 -11.40 8.01
N ASN A 3 -0.69 -12.37 7.31
CA ASN A 3 -2.13 -12.47 7.01
C ASN A 3 -2.68 -11.58 5.88
N VAL A 4 -1.85 -11.18 4.91
CA VAL A 4 -2.42 -10.70 3.64
C VAL A 4 -2.91 -11.89 2.83
N LYS A 5 -4.21 -11.90 2.51
CA LYS A 5 -4.82 -12.90 1.65
C LYS A 5 -4.56 -12.54 0.19
N ILE A 6 -3.95 -13.44 -0.55
CA ILE A 6 -3.76 -13.34 -2.00
C ILE A 6 -4.71 -14.33 -2.66
N THR A 7 -5.68 -13.84 -3.43
CA THR A 7 -6.57 -14.71 -4.22
C THR A 7 -6.17 -14.67 -5.68
N ILE A 8 -5.92 -15.83 -6.29
CA ILE A 8 -5.63 -15.97 -7.72
C ILE A 8 -6.95 -16.25 -8.44
N LEU A 9 -7.45 -15.27 -9.19
CA LEU A 9 -8.56 -15.46 -10.12
C LEU A 9 -7.97 -15.76 -11.49
N GLY A 10 -8.03 -17.01 -11.93
CA GLY A 10 -7.51 -17.40 -13.25
C GLY A 10 -7.54 -18.89 -13.54
N ASN A 11 -7.49 -19.74 -12.50
CA ASN A 11 -7.71 -21.18 -12.64
C ASN A 11 -8.91 -21.59 -11.80
N SER A 12 -9.77 -22.44 -12.34
CA SER A 12 -10.62 -23.27 -11.49
C SER A 12 -9.75 -24.42 -11.00
N PRO A 13 -9.51 -24.57 -9.68
CA PRO A 13 -10.06 -23.81 -8.57
C PRO A 13 -9.22 -22.58 -8.18
N GLN A 14 -9.90 -21.54 -7.68
CA GLN A 14 -9.26 -20.33 -7.14
C GLN A 14 -8.26 -20.71 -6.07
N VAL A 15 -7.00 -20.31 -6.24
CA VAL A 15 -5.95 -20.57 -5.25
C VAL A 15 -5.84 -19.34 -4.35
N THR A 16 -6.06 -19.56 -3.05
CA THR A 16 -5.78 -18.54 -2.03
C THR A 16 -4.45 -18.88 -1.36
N VAL A 17 -3.51 -17.94 -1.36
CA VAL A 17 -2.25 -18.05 -0.63
C VAL A 17 -2.23 -16.98 0.46
N LEU A 18 -1.81 -17.34 1.67
CA LEU A 18 -1.53 -16.37 2.74
C LEU A 18 -0.06 -15.99 2.69
N THR A 19 0.21 -14.72 2.92
CA THR A 19 1.59 -14.24 3.15
C THR A 19 2.13 -14.74 4.49
N ASP A 20 3.44 -15.04 4.52
CA ASP A 20 4.15 -15.39 5.75
C ASP A 20 4.37 -14.17 6.67
N ALA A 21 5.07 -14.36 7.79
CA ALA A 21 5.35 -13.29 8.76
C ALA A 21 6.10 -12.09 8.17
N ASN A 22 6.79 -12.29 7.04
CA ASN A 22 7.57 -11.29 6.31
C ASN A 22 6.81 -10.71 5.11
N GLY A 23 5.52 -11.03 4.94
CA GLY A 23 4.72 -10.55 3.81
C GLY A 23 5.01 -11.27 2.49
N LYS A 24 5.80 -12.36 2.51
CA LYS A 24 6.16 -13.11 1.30
C LYS A 24 5.10 -14.17 1.02
N ALA A 25 4.71 -14.28 -0.25
CA ALA A 25 3.94 -15.40 -0.76
C ALA A 25 4.61 -15.91 -2.04
N VAL A 26 4.68 -17.23 -2.19
CA VAL A 26 5.20 -17.88 -3.39
C VAL A 26 4.01 -18.45 -4.15
N ILE A 27 3.84 -18.01 -5.40
CA ILE A 27 2.80 -18.49 -6.30
C ILE A 27 3.49 -19.37 -7.35
N GLY A 28 3.19 -20.67 -7.36
CA GLY A 28 3.61 -21.56 -8.44
C GLY A 28 2.78 -21.27 -9.69
N ASN A 29 3.44 -21.00 -10.82
CA ASN A 29 2.79 -20.71 -12.10
C ASN A 29 3.00 -21.89 -13.05
N ASP A 30 1.94 -22.60 -13.42
CA ASP A 30 1.90 -23.33 -14.69
C ASP A 30 1.44 -22.35 -15.77
N ALA A 31 2.28 -22.19 -16.80
CA ALA A 31 2.27 -21.10 -17.77
C ALA A 31 0.88 -20.76 -18.37
N CYS A 32 0.70 -19.47 -18.71
CA CYS A 32 -0.46 -18.87 -19.41
C CYS A 32 -1.73 -18.59 -18.58
N VAL A 33 -1.61 -17.97 -17.41
CA VAL A 33 -2.77 -17.47 -16.66
C VAL A 33 -2.67 -15.97 -16.42
N SER A 34 -3.73 -15.23 -16.79
CA SER A 34 -3.95 -13.87 -16.29
C SER A 34 -4.31 -13.97 -14.81
N ILE A 35 -3.37 -13.62 -13.93
CA ILE A 35 -3.56 -13.72 -12.48
C ILE A 35 -4.12 -12.38 -12.00
N SER A 36 -5.41 -12.34 -11.62
CA SER A 36 -5.88 -11.23 -10.79
C SER A 36 -5.61 -11.55 -9.32
N LEU A 37 -4.68 -10.83 -8.69
CA LEU A 37 -4.50 -10.86 -7.24
C LEU A 37 -5.50 -9.89 -6.60
N SER A 38 -6.33 -10.36 -5.69
CA SER A 38 -6.96 -9.50 -4.70
C SER A 38 -6.19 -9.62 -3.39
N LEU A 39 -5.77 -8.48 -2.87
CA LEU A 39 -5.08 -8.36 -1.59
C LEU A 39 -6.01 -7.61 -0.66
N SER A 40 -6.42 -8.25 0.44
CA SER A 40 -7.15 -7.56 1.50
C SER A 40 -6.48 -7.84 2.83
N ARG A 41 -6.33 -6.78 3.63
CA ARG A 41 -5.93 -6.85 5.03
C ARG A 41 -6.87 -5.91 5.78
N GLU A 42 -7.80 -6.48 6.54
CA GLU A 42 -8.68 -5.71 7.40
C GLU A 42 -7.90 -5.29 8.64
N ILE A 43 -7.44 -4.04 8.63
CA ILE A 43 -6.71 -3.42 9.74
C ILE A 43 -7.20 -1.99 9.91
N ASP A 44 -7.30 -1.58 11.16
CA ASP A 44 -7.65 -0.22 11.54
C ASP A 44 -6.73 0.80 10.88
N TYR A 45 -7.33 1.87 10.37
CA TYR A 45 -6.61 2.95 9.70
C TYR A 45 -5.54 3.59 10.62
N ILE A 46 -5.76 3.59 11.94
CA ILE A 46 -4.83 4.17 12.92
C ILE A 46 -3.61 3.28 13.24
N GLU A 47 -3.64 1.97 12.95
CA GLU A 47 -2.55 1.06 13.37
C GLU A 47 -1.20 1.49 12.80
N GLY A 48 -0.21 1.78 13.65
CA GLY A 48 1.12 2.23 13.21
C GLY A 48 1.21 3.71 12.84
N VAL A 49 0.10 4.43 12.77
CA VAL A 49 0.08 5.88 12.49
C VAL A 49 0.24 6.66 13.80
N THR A 50 1.33 7.39 13.92
CA THR A 50 1.69 8.13 15.15
C THR A 50 1.79 9.63 14.91
N THR A 51 1.81 10.41 16.00
CA THR A 51 2.03 11.87 15.91
C THR A 51 3.41 12.22 15.35
N LEU A 52 4.39 11.33 15.46
CA LEU A 52 5.72 11.50 14.87
C LEU A 52 5.65 11.51 13.33
N ASP A 53 4.75 10.72 12.75
CA ASP A 53 4.55 10.67 11.30
C ASP A 53 4.02 11.99 10.76
N LEU A 54 3.10 12.63 11.49
CA LEU A 54 2.63 13.98 11.14
C LEU A 54 3.76 15.01 11.18
N VAL A 55 4.67 14.91 12.15
CA VAL A 55 5.84 15.79 12.20
C VAL A 55 6.76 15.56 10.98
N ARG A 56 6.91 14.31 10.54
CA ARG A 56 7.70 13.97 9.34
C ARG A 56 7.05 14.53 8.08
N ILE A 57 5.74 14.35 7.91
CA ILE A 57 4.98 14.91 6.78
C ILE A 57 5.05 16.45 6.79
N LEU A 58 4.94 17.07 7.96
CA LEU A 58 5.08 18.53 8.09
C LEU A 58 6.47 19.01 7.66
N ARG A 59 7.54 18.31 8.07
CA ARG A 59 8.91 18.62 7.64
C ARG A 59 9.12 18.43 6.13
N HIS A 60 8.42 17.47 5.52
CA HIS A 60 8.39 17.30 4.07
C HIS A 60 7.75 18.52 3.39
N ILE A 61 6.55 18.92 3.83
CA ILE A 61 5.80 20.07 3.28
C ILE A 61 6.62 21.36 3.38
N LEU A 62 7.30 21.56 4.52
CA LEU A 62 8.19 22.70 4.75
C LEU A 62 9.55 22.60 4.06
N ARG A 63 9.81 21.53 3.29
CA ARG A 63 11.09 21.24 2.61
C ARG A 63 12.31 21.18 3.54
N GLN A 64 12.11 20.92 4.83
CA GLN A 64 13.20 20.80 5.80
C GLN A 64 13.85 19.41 5.76
N LYS A 65 13.03 18.37 5.61
CA LYS A 65 13.47 16.99 5.38
C LYS A 65 12.54 16.37 4.34
N PRO A 66 12.74 16.67 3.05
CA PRO A 66 11.92 16.10 1.99
C PRO A 66 12.07 14.58 1.97
N PHE A 67 11.00 13.90 1.55
CA PHE A 67 11.00 12.45 1.42
C PHE A 67 11.68 12.10 0.11
N THR A 68 12.63 11.15 0.17
CA THR A 68 13.36 10.67 -1.01
C THR A 68 12.82 9.33 -1.47
N ASN A 69 12.39 8.49 -0.53
CA ASN A 69 11.70 7.25 -0.82
C ASN A 69 10.25 7.47 -1.29
N LYS A 70 9.89 6.85 -2.42
CA LYS A 70 8.55 6.84 -3.01
C LYS A 70 7.47 6.26 -2.08
N TYR A 71 7.81 5.29 -1.23
CA TYR A 71 6.83 4.70 -0.31
C TYR A 71 6.40 5.70 0.76
N ASN A 72 7.32 6.55 1.22
CA ASN A 72 6.99 7.65 2.15
C ASN A 72 6.14 8.73 1.49
N LEU A 73 6.31 8.98 0.17
CA LEU A 73 5.44 9.89 -0.57
C LEU A 73 4.00 9.35 -0.63
N ILE A 74 3.85 8.05 -0.91
CA ILE A 74 2.56 7.38 -1.00
C ILE A 74 1.88 7.28 0.36
N ALA A 75 2.63 6.99 1.41
CA ALA A 75 2.12 6.95 2.78
C ALA A 75 1.63 8.33 3.27
N ALA A 76 2.27 9.41 2.81
CA ALA A 76 1.96 10.78 3.24
C ALA A 76 0.73 11.39 2.55
N ASP A 77 0.33 10.88 1.38
CA ASP A 77 -0.88 11.28 0.65
C ASP A 77 -2.10 10.54 1.22
N ALA A 78 -2.66 11.10 2.30
CA ALA A 78 -3.75 10.48 3.04
C ALA A 78 -5.09 10.66 2.34
N ASN A 79 -5.28 11.77 1.62
CA ASN A 79 -6.53 12.06 0.91
C ASN A 79 -6.56 11.51 -0.53
N ASN A 80 -5.48 10.88 -0.99
CA ASN A 80 -5.32 10.23 -2.29
C ASN A 80 -5.48 11.20 -3.47
N ASP A 81 -4.99 12.43 -3.34
CA ASP A 81 -5.04 13.45 -4.39
C ASP A 81 -3.73 13.59 -5.19
N GLY A 82 -2.71 12.80 -4.84
CA GLY A 82 -1.40 12.80 -5.48
C GLY A 82 -0.48 13.93 -5.03
N ARG A 83 -0.87 14.71 -4.02
CA ARG A 83 -0.04 15.77 -3.42
C ARG A 83 0.08 15.54 -1.92
N ILE A 84 1.16 16.07 -1.34
CA ILE A 84 1.38 16.03 0.11
C ILE A 84 1.23 17.45 0.63
N THR A 85 0.12 17.72 1.30
CA THR A 85 -0.25 19.06 1.75
C THR A 85 -0.81 19.06 3.17
N ALA A 86 -1.24 20.23 3.65
CA ALA A 86 -1.83 20.37 4.98
C ALA A 86 -3.18 19.63 5.15
N SER A 87 -3.87 19.29 4.05
CA SER A 87 -5.09 18.49 4.12
C SER A 87 -4.79 17.07 4.62
N ASP A 88 -3.70 16.46 4.18
CA ASP A 88 -3.30 15.11 4.62
C ASP A 88 -3.05 15.07 6.13
N LEU A 89 -2.35 16.10 6.65
CA LEU A 89 -2.13 16.26 8.09
C LEU A 89 -3.45 16.42 8.86
N THR A 90 -4.45 17.07 8.26
CA THR A 90 -5.75 17.27 8.89
C THR A 90 -6.52 15.95 8.98
N ASP A 91 -6.52 15.16 7.92
CA ASP A 91 -7.20 13.87 7.88
C ASP A 91 -6.53 12.84 8.79
N LEU A 92 -5.19 12.76 8.78
CA LEU A 92 -4.44 11.90 9.70
C LEU A 92 -4.58 12.35 11.17
N ARG A 93 -4.69 13.65 11.45
CA ARG A 93 -4.93 14.13 12.81
C ARG A 93 -6.30 13.72 13.32
N LYS A 94 -7.35 13.85 12.49
CA LYS A 94 -8.70 13.37 12.85
C LYS A 94 -8.68 11.88 13.15
N LEU A 95 -7.93 11.11 12.36
CA LEU A 95 -7.76 9.68 12.55
C LEU A 95 -7.11 9.34 13.89
N ILE A 96 -5.97 9.98 14.22
CA ILE A 96 -5.28 9.76 15.51
C ILE A 96 -6.15 10.15 16.70
N LEU A 97 -6.93 11.22 16.57
CA LEU A 97 -7.83 11.69 17.62
C LEU A 97 -9.13 10.87 17.72
N GLY A 98 -9.34 9.87 16.85
CA GLY A 98 -10.56 9.07 16.81
C GLY A 98 -11.81 9.85 16.37
N ILE A 99 -11.63 11.02 15.75
CA ILE A 99 -12.73 11.80 15.15
C ILE A 99 -13.25 11.09 13.89
N THR A 100 -12.35 10.46 13.15
CA THR A 100 -12.68 9.51 12.09
C THR A 100 -11.99 8.19 12.36
N THR A 101 -12.61 7.08 11.96
CA THR A 101 -12.03 5.73 12.02
C THR A 101 -11.46 5.28 10.68
N GLU A 102 -11.72 6.03 9.61
CA GLU A 102 -11.31 5.73 8.25
C GLU A 102 -10.94 7.00 7.45
N LEU A 103 -10.24 6.80 6.33
CA LEU A 103 -9.95 7.85 5.36
C LEU A 103 -10.98 7.80 4.23
N PRO A 104 -11.73 8.87 3.95
CA PRO A 104 -12.90 8.82 3.06
C PRO A 104 -12.56 8.59 1.58
N LYS A 105 -11.30 8.78 1.18
CA LYS A 105 -10.84 8.71 -0.23
C LYS A 105 -9.69 7.73 -0.43
N ASN A 106 -9.31 7.00 0.61
CA ASN A 106 -8.11 6.19 0.59
C ASN A 106 -8.30 4.92 1.40
N GLU A 107 -7.54 3.89 1.05
CA GLU A 107 -7.51 2.64 1.80
C GLU A 107 -6.47 2.75 2.94
N SER A 108 -6.58 1.91 3.96
CA SER A 108 -5.59 1.85 5.04
C SER A 108 -4.20 1.45 4.52
N TYR A 109 -4.15 0.64 3.45
CA TYR A 109 -2.92 0.21 2.82
C TYR A 109 -3.03 0.39 1.30
N LYS A 110 -1.96 0.86 0.67
CA LYS A 110 -1.81 0.82 -0.79
C LYS A 110 -0.92 -0.35 -1.18
N PHE A 111 -1.36 -1.07 -2.21
CA PHE A 111 -0.61 -2.16 -2.83
C PHE A 111 0.14 -1.62 -4.04
N ILE A 112 1.45 -1.78 -4.03
CA ILE A 112 2.34 -1.37 -5.11
C ILE A 112 3.01 -2.61 -5.65
N TRP A 113 3.10 -2.74 -6.96
CA TRP A 113 3.85 -3.81 -7.59
C TRP A 113 4.89 -3.24 -8.53
N GLU A 114 6.03 -3.90 -8.59
CA GLU A 114 7.14 -3.54 -9.46
C GLU A 114 7.59 -4.79 -10.21
N SER A 115 7.79 -4.62 -11.51
CA SER A 115 8.41 -5.63 -12.37
C SER A 115 9.64 -5.03 -13.03
N ASP A 116 10.53 -5.88 -13.52
CA ASP A 116 11.78 -5.47 -14.20
C ASP A 116 11.56 -4.54 -15.42
N LYS A 117 10.32 -4.45 -15.94
CA LYS A 117 9.98 -3.67 -17.14
C LYS A 117 8.97 -2.55 -16.91
N HIS A 118 8.24 -2.55 -15.80
CA HIS A 118 7.19 -1.56 -15.49
C HIS A 118 7.06 -1.35 -13.98
N GLN A 119 7.00 -0.07 -13.58
CA GLN A 119 6.61 0.35 -12.24
C GLN A 119 5.22 0.99 -12.35
N ASN A 120 4.17 0.28 -11.90
CA ASN A 120 2.80 0.78 -11.94
C ASN A 120 2.30 0.97 -10.51
N TYR A 121 1.86 2.18 -10.21
CA TYR A 121 1.69 2.67 -8.83
C TYR A 121 0.23 2.71 -8.36
N HIS A 122 -0.70 2.17 -9.15
CA HIS A 122 -2.11 2.08 -8.77
C HIS A 122 -2.72 0.75 -9.20
N PHE A 123 -3.49 0.18 -8.28
CA PHE A 123 -4.18 -1.08 -8.45
C PHE A 123 -5.64 -0.78 -8.80
N SER A 124 -6.02 -0.85 -10.08
CA SER A 124 -7.44 -0.83 -10.48
C SER A 124 -7.92 -2.21 -10.92
N SER A 125 -7.04 -3.02 -11.52
CA SER A 125 -7.20 -4.47 -11.66
C SER A 125 -5.89 -5.08 -12.19
N LEU A 126 -5.54 -6.28 -11.77
CA LEU A 126 -4.37 -7.02 -12.29
C LEU A 126 -4.69 -7.81 -13.56
N LYS A 127 -5.45 -7.23 -14.48
CA LYS A 127 -5.77 -7.91 -15.74
C LYS A 127 -4.58 -8.00 -16.71
N ASP A 128 -3.51 -7.25 -16.48
CA ASP A 128 -2.41 -7.11 -17.43
C ASP A 128 -1.07 -7.71 -16.99
N ILE A 129 -1.03 -8.44 -15.86
CA ILE A 129 0.20 -9.13 -15.44
C ILE A 129 0.37 -10.39 -16.30
N ILE A 130 1.14 -10.26 -17.38
CA ILE A 130 1.62 -11.39 -18.18
C ILE A 130 2.76 -12.06 -17.40
N ALA A 131 2.51 -13.29 -16.97
CA ALA A 131 3.26 -14.08 -15.98
C ALA A 131 4.64 -14.61 -16.42
N ASN A 132 5.49 -13.77 -17.02
CA ASN A 132 6.86 -14.13 -17.42
C ASN A 132 7.97 -13.38 -16.66
N ASN A 133 7.64 -12.53 -15.68
CA ASN A 133 8.63 -11.75 -14.92
C ASN A 133 8.47 -11.96 -13.42
N ASN A 134 9.57 -11.79 -12.68
CA ASN A 134 9.52 -11.65 -11.23
C ASN A 134 8.79 -10.34 -10.87
N ILE A 135 7.89 -10.41 -9.90
CA ILE A 135 7.09 -9.27 -9.45
C ILE A 135 7.31 -9.10 -7.95
N ASN A 136 7.76 -7.91 -7.58
CA ASN A 136 7.83 -7.50 -6.19
C ASN A 136 6.54 -6.79 -5.83
N ILE A 137 5.91 -7.20 -4.73
CA ILE A 137 4.71 -6.56 -4.19
C ILE A 137 5.09 -5.90 -2.87
N TYR A 138 4.78 -4.62 -2.74
CA TYR A 138 5.02 -3.80 -1.58
C TYR A 138 3.69 -3.33 -0.98
N PHE A 139 3.69 -3.24 0.35
CA PHE A 139 2.56 -2.75 1.13
C PHE A 139 2.96 -1.43 1.76
N VAL A 140 2.19 -0.38 1.50
CA VAL A 140 2.41 0.94 2.09
C VAL A 140 1.24 1.28 2.98
N LYS A 141 1.50 1.40 4.28
CA LYS A 141 0.50 1.85 5.25
C LYS A 141 0.33 3.36 5.12
N ILE A 142 -0.89 3.81 4.86
CA ILE A 142 -1.19 5.24 4.78
C ILE A 142 -1.07 5.86 6.17
N GLY A 143 -0.33 6.96 6.24
CA GLY A 143 -0.05 7.70 7.47
C GLY A 143 1.17 7.23 8.28
N ASP A 144 1.75 6.06 7.98
CA ASP A 144 2.94 5.55 8.67
C ASP A 144 4.20 5.89 7.85
N ILE A 145 5.06 6.75 8.39
CA ILE A 145 6.27 7.19 7.71
C ILE A 145 7.47 6.48 8.33
N SER A 146 8.04 5.53 7.59
CA SER A 146 9.22 4.78 8.04
C SER A 146 10.47 5.65 8.13
N VAL A 147 11.36 5.30 9.07
CA VAL A 147 12.70 5.92 9.18
C VAL A 147 13.61 5.29 8.12
N GLU A 148 14.16 6.12 7.25
CA GLU A 148 15.34 5.75 6.42
C GLU A 148 16.59 5.60 7.30
#